data_AF-A0A914SQ00-F1
#
_entry.id   AF-A0A914SQ00-F1
#
_cell.length_a   1.000
_cell.length_b   1.000
_cell.length_c   1.000
_cell.angle_alpha   90.00
_cell.angle_beta   90.00
_cell.angle_gamma   90.00
#
_symmetry.space_group_name_H-M   'P 1'
#
loop_
_entity.id
_entity.type
_entity.pdbx_description
1 polymer ?
#
loop_
_entity_poly.entity_id
_entity_poly.type
_entity_poly.pdbx_seq_one_letter_code
_entity_poly.pdbx_strand_id
1 'polypeptide(L)'
;MNRKASYINPAYAHDEGVTPEFRRPSNCIRTKSKHLTFKEKIMQQKVDAWKPVYEPISMMVFLFVISVIFVTLGFLMQKEIKRVLEIEKNLTCNVTENLYDNPKNNITTMIPCKFNISSDLNGDIVVMYRISNFYQNYRTYEAVTYQDALALAKKIFV
;
A
#
# COMPACT_ATOMS: atom_id res chain seq x y z
N MET A 1 21.10 60.21 2.09
CA MET A 1 19.93 59.31 2.14
C MET A 1 19.55 58.90 0.72
N ASN A 2 20.05 57.75 0.27
CA ASN A 2 19.79 57.20 -1.06
C ASN A 2 18.39 56.58 -1.14
N ARG A 3 17.54 57.06 -2.06
CA ARG A 3 16.34 56.33 -2.51
C ARG A 3 16.55 55.87 -3.95
N LYS A 4 16.42 54.56 -4.16
CA LYS A 4 16.49 53.87 -5.45
C LYS A 4 15.40 54.40 -6.40
N ALA A 5 15.76 54.75 -7.62
CA ALA A 5 14.81 54.95 -8.70
C ALA A 5 14.31 53.59 -9.20
N SER A 6 12.99 53.42 -9.20
CA SER A 6 12.28 52.27 -9.74
C SER A 6 12.43 52.24 -11.27
N TYR A 7 12.88 51.11 -11.82
CA TYR A 7 12.97 50.92 -13.26
C TYR A 7 11.58 50.51 -13.77
N ILE A 8 10.92 51.41 -14.51
CA ILE A 8 9.67 51.11 -15.20
C ILE A 8 10.00 50.46 -16.53
N ASN A 9 9.46 49.26 -16.75
CA ASN A 9 9.65 48.51 -17.98
C ASN A 9 8.79 49.16 -19.08
N PRO A 10 9.35 49.60 -20.22
CA PRO A 10 8.64 50.41 -21.22
C PRO A 10 7.57 49.64 -22.02
N ALA A 11 7.31 48.38 -21.71
CA ALA A 11 6.38 47.53 -22.46
C ALA A 11 4.90 47.74 -22.11
N TYR A 12 4.57 48.59 -21.12
CA TYR A 12 3.21 48.79 -20.64
C TYR A 12 2.88 50.29 -20.48
N ALA A 13 3.11 51.07 -21.54
CA ALA A 13 2.42 52.34 -21.69
C ALA A 13 1.06 52.04 -22.35
N HIS A 14 -0.03 52.35 -21.63
CA HIS A 14 -1.38 52.29 -22.21
C HIS A 14 -1.52 53.45 -23.19
N ASP A 15 -1.52 53.15 -24.49
CA ASP A 15 -2.04 54.07 -25.52
C ASP A 15 -3.43 53.59 -25.94
N GLU A 16 -4.39 54.48 -25.76
CA GLU A 16 -5.77 54.34 -26.23
C GLU A 16 -5.82 54.43 -27.76
N GLY A 17 -6.51 53.46 -28.39
CA GLY A 17 -7.04 53.59 -29.74
C GLY A 17 -6.03 53.61 -30.89
N VAL A 18 -5.72 52.44 -31.45
CA VAL A 18 -5.44 52.11 -32.88
C VAL A 18 -4.80 50.72 -32.85
N THR A 19 -5.35 49.73 -33.56
CA THR A 19 -4.76 48.39 -33.62
C THR A 19 -3.46 48.43 -34.41
N PRO A 20 -2.28 48.17 -33.80
CA PRO A 20 -1.06 48.08 -34.56
C PRO A 20 -1.02 46.74 -35.28
N GLU A 21 -1.05 46.79 -36.61
CA GLU A 21 -0.75 45.64 -37.45
C GLU A 21 0.65 45.13 -37.09
N PHE A 22 0.73 43.87 -36.64
CA PHE A 22 1.96 43.27 -36.13
C PHE A 22 2.97 43.06 -37.26
N ARG A 23 3.75 44.10 -37.57
CA ARG A 23 4.88 44.00 -38.50
C ARG A 23 5.98 43.17 -37.82
N ARG A 24 6.13 41.92 -38.23
CA ARG A 24 7.26 41.08 -37.81
C ARG A 24 8.57 41.79 -38.17
N PRO A 25 9.49 42.03 -37.21
CA PRO A 25 10.79 42.59 -37.54
C PRO A 25 11.52 41.63 -38.48
N SER A 26 11.94 42.13 -39.64
CA SER A 26 12.55 41.35 -40.73
C SER A 26 13.92 40.76 -40.37
N ASN A 27 14.51 41.17 -39.24
CA ASN A 27 15.87 40.80 -38.85
C ASN A 27 15.86 40.10 -37.49
N CYS A 28 15.35 38.88 -37.43
CA CYS A 28 15.56 38.01 -36.27
C CYS A 28 16.98 37.44 -36.33
N ILE A 29 17.96 38.17 -35.77
CA ILE A 29 19.28 37.62 -35.52
C ILE A 29 19.10 36.47 -34.52
N ARG A 30 19.28 35.22 -34.97
CA ARG A 30 19.37 34.05 -34.07
C ARG A 30 20.63 34.21 -33.22
N THR A 31 20.51 34.82 -32.05
CA THR A 31 21.53 34.74 -31.02
C THR A 31 21.59 33.29 -30.52
N LYS A 32 22.80 32.73 -30.39
CA LYS A 32 22.98 31.37 -29.88
C LYS A 32 22.33 31.27 -28.50
N SER A 33 21.49 30.25 -28.30
CA SER A 33 20.85 29.96 -27.01
C SER A 33 21.92 29.83 -25.92
N LYS A 34 21.87 30.72 -24.92
CA LYS A 34 22.74 30.68 -23.74
C LYS A 34 22.43 29.39 -22.98
N HIS A 35 23.44 28.66 -22.49
CA HIS A 35 23.21 27.49 -21.64
C HIS A 35 22.49 27.91 -20.35
N LEU A 36 21.26 27.45 -20.15
CA LEU A 36 20.47 27.74 -18.96
C LEU A 36 21.04 27.04 -17.74
N THR A 37 21.14 27.77 -16.65
CA THR A 37 21.39 27.20 -15.32
C THR A 37 20.22 26.31 -14.89
N PHE A 38 20.46 25.37 -13.99
CA PHE A 38 19.44 24.43 -13.52
C PHE A 38 18.20 25.13 -12.93
N LYS A 39 18.40 26.22 -12.17
CA LYS A 39 17.30 27.03 -11.62
C LYS A 39 16.43 27.64 -12.73
N GLU A 40 17.05 28.11 -13.81
CA GLU A 40 16.33 28.63 -14.97
C GLU A 40 15.59 27.51 -15.72
N LYS A 41 16.19 26.32 -15.86
CA LYS A 41 15.51 25.14 -16.43
C LYS A 41 14.28 24.76 -15.61
N ILE A 42 14.34 24.79 -14.27
CA ILE A 42 13.18 24.56 -13.40
C ILE A 42 12.13 25.65 -13.56
N MET A 43 12.52 26.92 -13.46
CA MET A 43 11.58 28.04 -13.55
C MET A 43 10.89 28.13 -14.92
N GLN A 44 11.55 27.66 -15.97
CA GLN A 44 10.99 27.56 -17.32
C GLN A 44 10.33 26.20 -17.61
N GLN A 45 10.30 25.28 -16.65
CA GLN A 45 9.82 23.90 -16.83
C GLN A 45 10.48 23.16 -18.03
N LYS A 46 11.75 23.46 -18.30
CA LYS A 46 12.61 22.83 -19.31
C LYS A 46 13.64 21.90 -18.66
N VAL A 47 13.19 21.11 -17.68
CA VAL A 47 14.02 20.05 -17.12
C VAL A 47 14.06 18.92 -18.13
N ASP A 48 15.27 18.40 -18.37
CA ASP A 48 15.47 17.22 -19.19
C ASP A 48 14.80 16.04 -18.47
N ALA A 49 13.67 15.59 -19.00
CA ALA A 49 12.89 14.49 -18.44
C ALA A 49 12.91 13.33 -19.42
N TRP A 50 13.03 12.12 -18.89
CA TRP A 50 12.72 10.93 -19.66
C TRP A 50 11.21 10.88 -19.92
N LYS A 51 10.83 10.82 -21.19
CA LYS A 51 9.43 10.75 -21.64
C LYS A 51 9.21 9.38 -22.26
N PRO A 52 8.90 8.34 -21.47
CA PRO A 52 8.60 7.03 -22.04
C PRO A 52 7.30 7.13 -22.83
N VAL A 53 7.41 6.91 -24.14
CA VAL A 53 6.24 6.73 -25.01
C VAL A 53 6.06 5.22 -25.14
N TYR A 54 4.99 4.70 -24.54
CA TYR A 54 4.73 3.27 -24.54
C TYR A 54 3.93 2.89 -25.78
N GLU A 55 4.61 2.25 -26.72
CA GLU A 55 3.96 1.67 -27.90
C GLU A 55 3.36 0.29 -27.58
N PRO A 56 2.23 -0.09 -28.20
CA PRO A 56 1.53 -1.34 -27.91
C PRO A 56 2.38 -2.61 -28.09
N ILE A 57 3.28 -2.64 -29.09
CA ILE A 57 4.13 -3.79 -29.36
C ILE A 57 5.16 -3.99 -28.24
N SER A 58 5.78 -2.90 -27.79
CA SER A 58 6.73 -2.92 -26.68
C SER A 58 6.07 -3.45 -25.41
N MET A 59 4.86 -2.97 -25.12
CA MET A 59 4.04 -3.43 -23.99
C MET A 59 3.70 -4.93 -24.05
N MET A 60 3.36 -5.45 -25.23
CA MET A 60 3.07 -6.88 -25.40
C MET A 60 4.30 -7.75 -25.07
N VAL A 61 5.49 -7.34 -25.52
CA VAL A 61 6.73 -8.07 -25.23
C VAL A 61 7.06 -8.04 -23.74
N PHE A 62 6.93 -6.88 -23.09
CA PHE A 62 7.15 -6.76 -21.65
C PHE A 62 6.21 -7.67 -20.85
N LEU A 63 4.91 -7.68 -21.17
CA LEU A 63 3.93 -8.54 -20.49
C LEU A 63 4.19 -10.03 -20.74
N PHE A 64 4.64 -10.40 -21.94
CA PHE A 64 4.96 -11.79 -22.24
C PHE A 64 6.14 -12.29 -21.40
N VAL A 65 7.21 -11.51 -21.28
CA VAL A 65 8.38 -11.86 -20.43
C VAL A 65 7.97 -11.99 -18.96
N ILE A 66 7.20 -11.03 -18.46
CA ILE A 66 6.69 -11.03 -17.09
C ILE A 66 5.79 -12.25 -16.83
N SER A 67 4.95 -12.62 -17.80
CA SER A 67 4.08 -13.80 -17.72
C SER A 67 4.88 -15.10 -17.58
N VAL A 68 5.91 -15.30 -18.40
CA VAL A 68 6.78 -16.49 -18.30
C VAL A 68 7.45 -16.58 -16.93
N ILE A 69 7.90 -15.45 -16.38
CA ILE A 69 8.49 -15.39 -15.04
C ILE A 69 7.45 -15.75 -13.96
N PHE A 70 6.24 -15.20 -14.02
CA PHE A 70 5.20 -15.51 -13.04
C PHE A 70 4.69 -16.94 -13.11
N VAL A 71 4.60 -17.52 -14.32
CA VAL A 71 4.18 -18.92 -14.48
C VAL A 71 5.22 -19.87 -13.89
N THR A 72 6.51 -19.61 -14.15
CA THR A 72 7.60 -20.42 -13.58
C THR A 72 7.66 -20.30 -12.06
N LEU A 73 7.59 -19.09 -11.51
CA LEU A 73 7.54 -18.85 -10.06
C LEU A 73 6.28 -19.47 -9.42
N GLY A 74 5.12 -19.34 -10.06
CA GLY A 74 3.86 -19.88 -9.55
C GLY A 74 3.86 -21.41 -9.48
N PHE A 75 4.45 -22.08 -10.46
CA PHE A 75 4.59 -23.54 -10.42
C PHE A 75 5.51 -24.01 -9.28
N LEU A 76 6.63 -23.32 -9.08
CA LEU A 76 7.54 -23.58 -7.96
C LEU A 76 6.83 -23.39 -6.61
N MET A 77 6.08 -22.29 -6.45
CA MET A 77 5.32 -22.01 -5.23
C MET A 77 4.24 -23.05 -4.94
N GLN A 78 3.50 -23.50 -5.96
CA GLN A 78 2.48 -24.53 -5.76
C GLN A 78 3.04 -25.86 -5.25
N LYS A 79 4.27 -26.22 -5.64
CA LYS A 79 4.92 -27.44 -5.15
C LYS A 79 5.15 -27.38 -3.64
N GLU A 80 5.54 -26.21 -3.13
CA GLU A 80 5.78 -26.02 -1.70
C GLU A 80 4.48 -25.96 -0.89
N ILE A 81 3.44 -25.29 -1.40
CA ILE A 81 2.13 -25.21 -0.70
C ILE A 81 1.53 -26.61 -0.51
N LYS A 82 1.61 -27.48 -1.52
CA LYS A 82 1.06 -28.85 -1.45
C LYS A 82 1.80 -29.76 -0.47
N ARG A 83 2.98 -29.36 0.00
CA ARG A 83 3.75 -30.13 0.98
C ARG A 83 3.21 -29.99 2.40
N VAL A 84 2.53 -28.87 2.68
CA VAL A 84 1.98 -28.58 4.01
C VAL A 84 0.72 -29.42 4.22
N LEU A 85 0.75 -30.26 5.25
CA LEU A 85 -0.41 -31.04 5.67
C LEU A 85 -1.18 -30.26 6.73
N GLU A 86 -2.43 -29.90 6.43
CA GLU A 86 -3.33 -29.22 7.35
C GLU A 86 -4.43 -30.18 7.81
N ILE A 87 -4.60 -30.32 9.12
CA ILE A 87 -5.67 -31.10 9.73
C ILE A 87 -6.52 -30.17 10.58
N GLU A 88 -7.76 -29.95 10.17
CA GLU A 88 -8.69 -29.11 10.90
C GLU A 88 -9.74 -29.96 11.61
N LYS A 89 -9.89 -29.77 12.93
CA LYS A 89 -10.97 -30.38 13.71
C LYS A 89 -11.81 -29.31 14.41
N ASN A 90 -13.08 -29.24 14.05
CA ASN A 90 -14.04 -28.40 14.77
C ASN A 90 -14.47 -29.07 16.09
N LEU A 91 -14.33 -28.35 17.19
CA LEU A 91 -14.63 -28.79 18.56
C LEU A 91 -16.02 -28.35 19.04
N THR A 92 -16.76 -27.52 18.28
CA THR A 92 -18.05 -26.96 18.71
C THR A 92 -19.19 -27.97 18.79
N CYS A 93 -19.05 -29.15 18.17
CA CYS A 93 -20.18 -30.05 17.90
C CYS A 93 -20.20 -31.35 18.73
N ASN A 94 -19.42 -31.43 19.81
CA ASN A 94 -19.41 -32.62 20.68
C ASN A 94 -20.05 -32.41 22.05
N VAL A 95 -20.67 -31.25 22.30
CA VAL A 95 -21.58 -31.12 23.44
C VAL A 95 -22.83 -31.88 23.06
N THR A 96 -22.98 -33.12 23.54
CA THR A 96 -24.26 -33.82 23.48
C THR A 96 -25.33 -32.88 24.01
N GLU A 97 -26.42 -32.71 23.28
CA GLU A 97 -27.53 -31.76 23.53
C GLU A 97 -28.05 -31.78 24.98
N ASN A 98 -27.74 -32.84 25.74
CA ASN A 98 -28.09 -33.04 27.14
C ASN A 98 -27.37 -32.13 28.18
N LEU A 99 -26.45 -31.24 27.78
CA LEU A 99 -25.76 -30.32 28.71
C LEU A 99 -26.29 -28.87 28.66
N TYR A 100 -27.10 -28.51 27.66
CA TYR A 100 -27.60 -27.14 27.51
C TYR A 100 -28.91 -26.88 28.28
N ASP A 101 -29.62 -27.93 28.69
CA ASP A 101 -30.92 -27.84 29.38
C ASP A 101 -30.83 -27.76 30.92
N ASN A 102 -29.62 -27.80 31.50
CA ASN A 102 -29.44 -27.60 32.93
C ASN A 102 -28.29 -26.63 33.21
N PRO A 103 -28.56 -25.38 33.65
CA PRO A 103 -27.52 -24.43 34.04
C PRO A 103 -26.87 -24.75 35.42
N LYS A 104 -27.06 -25.97 35.96
CA LYS A 104 -26.70 -26.34 37.34
C LYS A 104 -25.72 -27.51 37.48
N ASN A 105 -25.27 -28.11 36.38
CA ASN A 105 -24.24 -29.14 36.37
C ASN A 105 -22.95 -28.54 35.79
N ASN A 106 -22.22 -27.87 36.66
CA ASN A 106 -20.84 -27.42 36.53
C ASN A 106 -19.87 -28.61 36.44
N ILE A 107 -20.09 -29.47 35.44
CA ILE A 107 -19.19 -30.56 35.10
C ILE A 107 -18.21 -30.00 34.09
N THR A 108 -16.97 -29.80 34.53
CA THR A 108 -15.79 -29.56 33.68
C THR A 108 -15.56 -30.83 32.86
N THR A 109 -16.39 -31.05 31.85
CA THR A 109 -16.34 -32.27 31.04
C THR A 109 -15.21 -32.10 30.04
N MET A 110 -14.04 -32.66 30.37
CA MET A 110 -12.93 -32.79 29.42
C MET A 110 -13.33 -33.84 28.38
N ILE A 111 -13.78 -33.41 27.21
CA ILE A 111 -14.19 -34.29 26.12
C ILE A 111 -12.95 -34.63 25.28
N PRO A 112 -12.43 -35.88 25.31
CA PRO A 112 -11.27 -36.24 24.49
C PRO A 112 -11.68 -36.34 23.01
N CYS A 113 -11.12 -35.47 22.17
CA CYS A 113 -11.32 -35.54 20.73
C CYS A 113 -10.27 -36.46 20.10
N LYS A 114 -10.73 -37.60 19.57
CA LYS A 114 -9.90 -38.53 18.80
C LYS A 114 -9.91 -38.13 17.33
N PHE A 115 -8.74 -38.14 16.69
CA PHE A 115 -8.61 -38.00 15.25
C PHE A 115 -7.49 -38.92 14.75
N ASN A 116 -7.64 -39.39 13.51
CA ASN A 116 -6.65 -40.24 12.86
C ASN A 116 -5.83 -39.41 11.88
N ILE A 117 -4.53 -39.68 11.82
CA ILE A 117 -3.61 -39.06 10.89
C ILE A 117 -3.25 -40.12 9.86
N SER A 118 -3.56 -39.87 8.59
CA SER A 118 -3.40 -40.83 7.49
C SER A 118 -2.05 -40.79 6.79
N SER A 119 -1.20 -39.81 7.10
CA SER A 119 0.10 -39.60 6.44
C SER A 119 1.18 -39.21 7.44
N ASP A 120 2.44 -39.55 7.13
CA ASP A 120 3.58 -39.22 7.99
C ASP A 120 3.84 -37.72 8.02
N LEU A 121 3.96 -37.18 9.24
CA LEU A 121 4.28 -35.79 9.51
C LEU A 121 5.80 -35.60 9.48
N ASN A 122 6.35 -35.30 8.29
CA ASN A 122 7.80 -35.16 8.09
C ASN A 122 8.34 -33.74 8.40
N GLY A 123 7.74 -33.00 9.33
CA GLY A 123 8.11 -31.63 9.66
C GLY A 123 7.59 -31.18 11.03
N ASP A 124 7.87 -29.92 11.39
CA ASP A 124 7.48 -29.35 12.67
C ASP A 124 5.95 -29.22 12.78
N ILE A 125 5.40 -29.68 13.91
CA ILE A 125 3.97 -29.68 14.16
C ILE A 125 3.59 -28.41 14.91
N VAL A 126 2.73 -27.59 14.30
CA VAL A 126 2.16 -26.40 14.95
C VAL A 126 0.67 -26.62 15.17
N VAL A 127 0.25 -26.54 16.43
CA VAL A 127 -1.16 -26.66 16.82
C VAL A 127 -1.75 -25.26 16.96
N MET A 128 -2.71 -24.93 16.11
CA MET A 128 -3.42 -23.65 16.15
C MET A 128 -4.89 -23.88 16.46
N TYR A 129 -5.50 -22.92 17.16
CA TYR A 129 -6.95 -22.86 17.33
C TYR A 129 -7.53 -21.82 16.38
N ARG A 130 -8.68 -22.14 15.77
CA ARG A 130 -9.41 -21.20 14.91
C ARG A 130 -10.73 -20.83 15.59
N ILE A 131 -10.97 -19.52 15.74
CA ILE A 131 -12.25 -18.99 16.24
C ILE A 131 -12.94 -18.30 15.06
N SER A 132 -14.13 -18.77 14.71
CA SER A 132 -14.99 -18.13 13.70
C SER A 132 -15.91 -17.09 14.36
N ASN A 133 -16.33 -16.08 13.60
CA ASN A 133 -17.23 -15.02 14.05
C ASN A 133 -16.69 -14.17 15.22
N PHE A 134 -15.37 -14.02 15.29
CA PHE A 134 -14.69 -13.20 16.29
C PHE A 134 -13.95 -12.04 15.61
N TYR A 135 -14.45 -10.82 15.81
CA TYR A 135 -13.95 -9.62 15.14
C TYR A 135 -12.90 -8.91 16.01
N GLN A 136 -11.64 -9.35 15.89
CA GLN A 136 -10.51 -8.72 16.61
C GLN A 136 -10.16 -7.33 16.04
N ASN A 137 -10.29 -7.15 14.73
CA ASN A 137 -9.99 -5.89 14.03
C ASN A 137 -11.12 -4.85 14.18
N TYR A 138 -11.77 -4.82 15.34
CA TYR A 138 -12.73 -3.76 15.66
C TYR A 138 -12.00 -2.68 16.45
N ARG A 139 -12.10 -1.42 16.02
CA ARG A 139 -11.33 -0.30 16.59
C ARG A 139 -11.43 -0.18 18.11
N THR A 140 -12.61 -0.44 18.69
CA THR A 140 -12.81 -0.39 20.14
C THR A 140 -12.18 -1.58 20.87
N TYR A 141 -11.98 -2.70 20.19
CA TYR A 141 -11.26 -3.87 20.71
C TYR A 141 -9.75 -3.64 20.68
N GLU A 142 -9.23 -3.02 19.61
CA GLU A 142 -7.82 -2.65 19.49
C GLU A 142 -7.41 -1.51 20.43
N ALA A 143 -8.31 -0.56 20.69
CA ALA A 143 -8.06 0.59 21.55
C ALA A 143 -7.94 0.24 23.05
N VAL A 144 -8.27 -0.99 23.44
CA VAL A 144 -8.15 -1.45 24.83
C VAL A 144 -6.97 -2.42 24.92
N THR A 145 -5.76 -1.87 25.06
CA THR A 145 -4.59 -2.70 25.34
C THR A 145 -4.37 -2.87 26.84
N TYR A 146 -3.87 -4.04 27.24
CA TYR A 146 -3.52 -4.31 28.65
C TYR A 146 -2.47 -3.32 29.19
N GLN A 147 -1.61 -2.79 28.31
CA GLN A 147 -0.61 -1.79 28.67
C GLN A 147 -1.25 -0.45 29.06
N ASP A 148 -2.32 -0.04 28.39
CA ASP A 148 -3.06 1.18 28.72
C ASP A 148 -3.76 1.05 30.08
N ALA A 149 -4.34 -0.12 30.37
CA ALA A 149 -4.94 -0.42 31.66
C ALA A 149 -3.92 -0.43 32.80
N LEU A 150 -2.73 -1.00 32.57
CA LEU A 150 -1.65 -1.06 33.55
C LEU A 150 -1.01 0.31 33.79
N ALA A 151 -0.91 1.14 32.76
CA ALA A 151 -0.46 2.53 32.85
C ALA A 151 -1.45 3.40 33.64
N LEU A 152 -2.76 3.22 33.45
CA LEU A 152 -3.80 3.90 34.22
C LEU A 152 -3.80 3.46 35.69
N ALA A 153 -3.70 2.16 35.96
CA ALA A 153 -3.61 1.64 37.32
C ALA A 153 -2.37 2.21 38.05
N LYS A 154 -1.21 2.27 37.38
CA LYS A 154 0.01 2.83 37.97
C LYS A 154 -0.08 4.33 38.26
N LYS A 155 -0.96 5.07 37.57
CA LYS A 155 -1.20 6.50 37.76
C LYS A 155 -2.21 6.81 38.88
N ILE A 156 -3.03 5.84 39.28
CA ILE A 156 -4.02 5.97 40.36
C ILE A 156 -3.42 5.61 41.73
N PHE A 157 -2.40 4.75 41.77
CA PHE A 157 -1.77 4.26 43.00
C PHE A 157 -0.41 4.91 43.34
N VAL A 158 -0.07 6.04 42.72
CA VAL A 158 1.06 6.92 43.05
C VAL A 158 0.53 8.34 43.20
#